data_AF-T0ZD57-F1
#
_entry.id   AF-T0ZD57-F1
#
_cell.length_a   1.000
_cell.length_b   1.000
_cell.length_c   1.000
_cell.angle_alpha   90.00
_cell.angle_beta   90.00
_cell.angle_gamma   90.00
#
_symmetry.space_group_name_H-M   'P 1'
#
loop_
_entity.id
_entity.type
_entity.pdbx_description
1 polymer ?
#
loop_
_entity_poly.entity_id
_entity_poly.type
_entity_poly.pdbx_seq_one_letter_code
_entity_poly.pdbx_strand_id
1 'polypeptide(L)'
;VAQSGSGKSFIANELVCDFLSKNGIARVIDIGRSYYRFCEIMGGQNIVFERDRPMSINPFSGIASEEDLNELMPMLQDLVRLMAYPLTPEDQTPAFEYKLISKAIRESWLEKREVTELADVAHWLVQFDDGKNRGQDLALQLEQFTTGRISQVVQRSAHRLVRQPVRRGRARGAQGRSDSAGRRAAARDVSDYHGDVPVGPGDPEDAPHR
;
A
#
# COMPACT_ATOMS: atom_id res chain seq x y z
N VAL A 1 20.33 -0.85 -14.06
CA VAL A 1 19.32 -1.85 -13.61
C VAL A 1 20.06 -3.12 -13.21
N ALA A 2 19.84 -3.67 -12.01
CA ALA A 2 20.50 -4.92 -11.60
C ALA A 2 19.47 -6.00 -11.27
N GLN A 3 19.74 -7.27 -11.60
CA GLN A 3 18.84 -8.42 -11.39
C GLN A 3 18.53 -8.69 -9.92
N SER A 4 17.36 -9.29 -9.64
CA SER A 4 16.99 -9.78 -8.30
C SER A 4 18.10 -10.69 -7.75
N GLY A 5 18.60 -10.43 -6.54
CA GLY A 5 19.70 -11.15 -5.91
C GLY A 5 21.08 -10.46 -5.91
N SER A 6 21.28 -9.34 -6.63
CA SER A 6 22.60 -8.69 -6.77
C SER A 6 23.08 -7.84 -5.57
N GLY A 7 22.51 -7.98 -4.37
CA GLY A 7 22.89 -7.17 -3.20
C GLY A 7 22.34 -5.74 -3.13
N LYS A 8 21.43 -5.34 -4.05
CA LYS A 8 20.76 -4.01 -4.00
C LYS A 8 20.09 -3.72 -2.67
N SER A 9 19.37 -4.71 -2.12
CA SER A 9 18.69 -4.56 -0.84
C SER A 9 19.66 -4.39 0.32
N PHE A 10 20.86 -4.98 0.23
CA PHE A 10 21.89 -4.79 1.24
C PHE A 10 22.38 -3.34 1.28
N ILE A 11 22.75 -2.78 0.12
CA ILE A 11 23.18 -1.38 0.00
C ILE A 11 22.05 -0.41 0.36
N ALA A 12 20.82 -0.69 -0.09
CA ALA A 12 19.67 0.16 0.24
C ALA A 12 19.34 0.16 1.73
N ASN A 13 19.47 -0.99 2.41
CA ASN A 13 19.29 -1.07 3.86
C ASN A 13 20.34 -0.25 4.60
N GLU A 14 21.62 -0.36 4.20
CA GLU A 14 22.72 0.42 4.78
C GLU A 14 22.46 1.93 4.62
N LEU A 15 22.07 2.37 3.42
CA LEU A 15 21.71 3.75 3.17
C LEU A 15 20.55 4.22 4.06
N VAL A 16 19.49 3.41 4.19
CA VAL A 16 18.36 3.76 5.07
C VAL A 16 18.79 3.85 6.53
N CYS A 17 19.63 2.93 7.02
CA CYS A 17 20.19 3.00 8.37
C CYS A 17 20.96 4.32 8.60
N ASP A 18 21.80 4.72 7.67
CA ASP A 18 22.57 5.95 7.76
C ASP A 18 21.68 7.19 7.83
N PHE A 19 20.63 7.25 7.00
CA PHE A 19 19.67 8.36 7.04
C PHE A 19 18.90 8.40 8.36
N LEU A 20 18.43 7.25 8.85
CA LEU A 20 17.70 7.17 10.11
C LEU A 20 18.59 7.50 11.32
N SER A 21 19.88 7.15 11.26
CA SER A 21 20.86 7.48 12.32
C SER A 21 21.05 8.99 12.53
N LYS A 22 20.77 9.78 11.49
CA LYS A 22 20.83 11.25 11.48
C LYS A 22 19.47 11.90 11.69
N ASN A 23 18.52 11.17 12.28
CA ASN A 23 17.14 11.60 12.47
C ASN A 23 16.40 11.95 11.16
N GLY A 24 16.85 11.39 10.02
CA GLY A 24 16.18 11.54 8.73
C GLY A 24 14.92 10.69 8.60
N ILE A 25 14.22 10.86 7.48
CA ILE A 25 13.04 10.07 7.11
C ILE A 25 13.36 9.28 5.85
N ALA A 26 13.09 7.97 5.88
CA ALA A 26 13.19 7.10 4.71
C ALA A 26 11.79 6.60 4.31
N ARG A 27 11.47 6.69 3.01
CA ARG A 27 10.26 6.11 2.41
C ARG A 27 10.70 5.17 1.29
N VAL A 28 10.24 3.92 1.33
CA VAL A 28 10.64 2.87 0.38
C VAL A 28 9.39 2.34 -0.33
N ILE A 29 9.39 2.37 -1.66
CA ILE A 29 8.36 1.74 -2.49
C ILE A 29 8.83 0.32 -2.80
N ASP A 30 8.20 -0.67 -2.16
CA ASP A 30 8.65 -2.06 -2.17
C ASP A 30 7.61 -3.00 -2.80
N ILE A 31 7.73 -3.24 -4.10
CA ILE A 31 6.86 -4.16 -4.85
C ILE A 31 7.08 -5.62 -4.39
N GLY A 32 8.33 -6.00 -4.08
CA GLY A 32 8.73 -7.37 -3.79
C GLY A 32 8.62 -7.78 -2.31
N ARG A 33 8.17 -6.87 -1.44
CA ARG A 33 8.08 -7.05 0.03
C ARG A 33 9.41 -7.43 0.69
N SER A 34 10.53 -7.14 0.02
CA SER A 34 11.88 -7.49 0.50
C SER A 34 12.33 -6.65 1.71
N TYR A 35 11.72 -5.49 1.93
CA TYR A 35 12.02 -4.57 3.02
C TYR A 35 11.02 -4.67 4.17
N TYR A 36 10.00 -5.54 4.10
CA TYR A 36 8.98 -5.69 5.15
C TYR A 36 9.62 -5.94 6.53
N ARG A 37 10.43 -6.99 6.65
CA ARG A 37 11.11 -7.32 7.92
C ARG A 37 12.05 -6.21 8.38
N PHE A 38 12.74 -5.56 7.44
CA PHE A 38 13.64 -4.45 7.75
C PHE A 38 12.86 -3.26 8.32
N CYS A 39 11.72 -2.90 7.71
CA CYS A 39 10.82 -1.87 8.19
C CYS A 39 10.34 -2.16 9.62
N GLU A 40 9.94 -3.41 9.91
CA GLU A 40 9.53 -3.82 11.26
C GLU A 40 10.66 -3.69 12.29
N ILE A 41 11.86 -4.16 11.97
CA ILE A 41 13.04 -4.08 12.86
C ILE A 41 13.39 -2.62 13.19
N MET A 42 13.30 -1.73 12.19
CA MET A 42 13.56 -0.31 12.38
C MET A 42 12.40 0.45 13.05
N GLY A 43 11.33 -0.25 13.46
CA GLY A 43 10.14 0.35 14.07
C GLY A 43 9.35 1.27 13.13
N GLY A 44 9.49 1.05 11.82
CA GLY A 44 8.79 1.79 10.78
C GLY A 44 7.34 1.38 10.61
N GLN A 45 6.62 2.10 9.74
CA GLN A 45 5.26 1.78 9.34
C GLN A 45 5.25 1.15 7.96
N ASN A 46 4.81 -0.10 7.87
CA ASN A 46 4.56 -0.75 6.60
C ASN A 46 3.13 -0.46 6.12
N ILE A 47 2.99 0.14 4.94
CA ILE A 47 1.70 0.49 4.34
C ILE A 47 1.42 -0.53 3.23
N VAL A 48 0.41 -1.37 3.43
CA VAL A 48 -0.03 -2.39 2.47
C VAL A 48 -1.52 -2.21 2.20
N PHE A 49 -1.89 -2.19 0.94
CA PHE A 49 -3.28 -2.18 0.51
C PHE A 49 -3.81 -3.62 0.49
N GLU A 50 -4.45 -4.04 1.57
CA GLU A 50 -5.07 -5.36 1.70
C GLU A 50 -6.60 -5.24 1.63
N ARG A 51 -7.27 -6.29 1.14
CA ARG A 51 -8.73 -6.26 0.95
C ARG A 51 -9.51 -6.25 2.27
N ASP A 52 -9.00 -6.96 3.25
CA ASP A 52 -9.55 -7.10 4.60
C ASP A 52 -9.17 -5.91 5.50
N ARG A 53 -8.09 -5.20 5.15
CA ARG A 53 -7.67 -3.97 5.82
C ARG A 53 -7.46 -2.82 4.82
N PRO A 54 -8.56 -2.28 4.25
CA PRO A 54 -8.46 -1.24 3.24
C PRO A 54 -7.87 0.03 3.83
N MET A 55 -6.70 0.42 3.32
CA MET A 55 -6.14 1.76 3.49
C MET A 55 -6.40 2.56 2.22
N SER A 56 -6.66 3.85 2.37
CA SER A 56 -6.90 4.76 1.26
C SER A 56 -5.89 5.90 1.30
N ILE A 57 -5.38 6.25 0.13
CA ILE A 57 -4.68 7.48 -0.17
C ILE A 57 -5.60 8.26 -1.11
N ASN A 58 -6.52 9.01 -0.52
CA ASN A 58 -7.29 9.98 -1.28
C ASN A 58 -6.37 11.20 -1.58
N PRO A 59 -6.11 11.50 -2.87
CA PRO A 59 -5.20 12.58 -3.27
C PRO A 59 -5.71 13.99 -2.93
N PHE A 60 -7.00 14.14 -2.63
CA PHE A 60 -7.60 15.41 -2.20
C PHE A 60 -7.52 15.63 -0.67
N SER A 61 -7.00 14.65 0.07
CA SER A 61 -6.87 14.74 1.53
C SER A 61 -5.95 15.89 1.94
N GLY A 62 -6.42 16.78 2.81
CA GLY A 62 -5.62 17.87 3.38
C GLY A 62 -5.51 19.12 2.50
N ILE A 63 -6.26 19.19 1.40
CA ILE A 63 -6.42 20.42 0.61
C ILE A 63 -7.49 21.28 1.29
N ALA A 64 -7.06 22.26 2.08
CA ALA A 64 -7.94 23.05 2.95
C ALA A 64 -8.41 24.37 2.31
N SER A 65 -7.71 24.85 1.28
CA SER A 65 -8.01 26.13 0.61
C SER A 65 -7.91 26.03 -0.91
N GLU A 66 -8.47 27.03 -1.61
CA GLU A 66 -8.32 27.14 -3.06
C GLU A 66 -6.87 27.40 -3.47
N GLU A 67 -6.08 28.04 -2.62
CA GLU A 67 -4.65 28.26 -2.85
C GLU A 67 -3.90 26.91 -2.86
N ASP A 68 -4.16 26.05 -1.86
CA ASP A 68 -3.60 24.70 -1.79
C ASP A 68 -4.01 23.86 -3.01
N LEU A 69 -5.29 23.99 -3.42
CA LEU A 69 -5.79 23.30 -4.61
C LEU A 69 -5.06 23.76 -5.86
N ASN A 70 -4.85 25.07 -6.04
CA ASN A 70 -4.16 25.61 -7.20
C ASN A 70 -2.68 25.17 -7.23
N GLU A 71 -2.01 25.13 -6.07
CA GLU A 71 -0.64 24.64 -5.95
C GLU A 71 -0.54 23.15 -6.35
N LEU A 72 -1.50 22.33 -5.90
CA LEU A 72 -1.51 20.89 -6.14
C LEU A 72 -2.15 20.50 -7.49
N MET A 73 -2.83 21.42 -8.17
CA MET A 73 -3.59 21.15 -9.40
C MET A 73 -2.75 20.45 -10.48
N PRO A 74 -1.50 20.84 -10.80
CA PRO A 74 -0.71 20.13 -11.81
C PRO A 74 -0.50 18.65 -11.47
N MET A 75 -0.20 18.36 -10.20
CA MET A 75 -0.03 16.98 -9.72
C MET A 75 -1.33 16.19 -9.78
N LEU A 76 -2.44 16.78 -9.33
CA LEU A 76 -3.76 16.13 -9.36
C LEU A 76 -4.22 15.86 -10.80
N GLN A 77 -4.02 16.83 -11.69
CA GLN A 77 -4.35 16.74 -13.10
C GLN A 77 -3.55 15.62 -13.77
N ASP A 78 -2.24 15.53 -13.52
CA ASP A 78 -1.40 14.47 -14.07
C ASP A 78 -1.71 13.10 -13.49
N LEU A 79 -2.06 13.01 -12.20
CA LEU A 79 -2.50 11.79 -11.57
C LEU A 79 -3.79 11.26 -12.23
N VAL A 80 -4.80 12.12 -12.39
CA VAL A 80 -6.06 11.75 -13.04
C VAL A 80 -5.86 11.44 -14.52
N ARG A 81 -4.98 12.18 -15.21
CA ARG A 81 -4.57 11.85 -16.59
C ARG A 81 -3.95 10.46 -16.68
N LEU A 82 -3.02 10.10 -15.80
CA LEU A 82 -2.40 8.77 -15.80
C LEU A 82 -3.41 7.65 -15.52
N MET A 83 -4.46 7.93 -14.74
CA MET A 83 -5.55 6.99 -14.51
C MET A 83 -6.43 6.81 -15.76
N ALA A 84 -6.78 7.90 -16.44
CA ALA A 84 -7.58 7.87 -17.65
C ALA A 84 -6.81 7.34 -18.88
N TYR A 85 -5.52 7.66 -18.96
CA TYR A 85 -4.62 7.42 -20.08
C TYR A 85 -3.30 6.73 -19.67
N PRO A 86 -3.36 5.51 -19.10
CA PRO A 86 -2.18 4.85 -18.52
C PRO A 86 -1.09 4.49 -19.55
N LEU A 87 -1.47 4.35 -20.82
CA LEU A 87 -0.57 3.98 -21.92
C LEU A 87 -0.26 5.16 -22.86
N THR A 88 -0.88 6.32 -22.63
CA THR A 88 -0.69 7.49 -23.49
C THR A 88 0.33 8.44 -22.88
N PRO A 89 1.39 8.78 -23.62
CA PRO A 89 2.29 9.87 -23.24
C PRO A 89 1.56 11.21 -23.05
N GLU A 90 2.13 12.10 -22.25
CA GLU A 90 1.50 13.40 -21.94
C GLU A 90 1.29 14.25 -23.19
N ASP A 91 2.28 14.31 -24.08
CA ASP A 91 2.26 15.06 -25.35
C ASP A 91 1.23 14.53 -26.36
N GLN A 92 0.71 13.32 -26.14
CA GLN A 92 -0.30 12.67 -26.96
C GLN A 92 -1.69 12.70 -26.31
N THR A 93 -1.80 13.18 -25.06
CA THR A 93 -3.10 13.32 -24.40
C THR A 93 -3.88 14.46 -25.06
N PRO A 94 -5.16 14.27 -25.43
CA PRO A 94 -5.96 15.32 -26.05
C PRO A 94 -6.00 16.59 -25.18
N ALA A 95 -5.52 17.71 -25.71
CA ALA A 95 -5.31 18.94 -24.92
C ALA A 95 -6.60 19.46 -24.25
N PHE A 96 -7.75 19.30 -24.92
CA PHE A 96 -9.04 19.69 -24.36
C PHE A 96 -9.41 18.84 -23.16
N GLU A 97 -9.26 17.52 -23.26
CA GLU A 97 -9.57 16.59 -22.17
C GLU A 97 -8.62 16.75 -21.00
N TYR A 98 -7.34 17.00 -21.28
CA TYR A 98 -6.38 17.37 -20.25
C TYR A 98 -6.87 18.59 -19.47
N LYS A 99 -7.33 19.66 -20.14
CA LYS A 99 -7.93 20.83 -19.47
C LYS A 99 -9.29 20.53 -18.81
N LEU A 100 -10.07 19.61 -19.36
CA LEU A 100 -11.34 19.20 -18.79
C LEU A 100 -11.14 18.50 -17.44
N ILE A 101 -10.07 17.70 -17.30
CA ILE A 101 -9.70 17.06 -16.03
C ILE A 101 -9.47 18.09 -14.93
N SER A 102 -8.68 19.16 -15.18
CA SER A 102 -8.44 20.18 -14.14
C SER A 102 -9.71 20.96 -13.79
N LYS A 103 -10.58 21.20 -14.78
CA LYS A 103 -11.91 21.76 -14.50
C LYS A 103 -12.72 20.82 -13.62
N ALA A 104 -12.82 19.54 -13.96
CA ALA A 104 -13.58 18.55 -13.19
C ALA A 104 -13.09 18.44 -11.74
N ILE A 105 -11.77 18.42 -11.54
CA ILE A 105 -11.15 18.44 -10.20
C ILE A 105 -11.58 19.69 -9.43
N ARG A 106 -11.44 20.88 -10.05
CA ARG A 106 -11.77 22.15 -9.40
C ARG A 106 -13.23 22.21 -8.98
N GLU A 107 -14.15 21.89 -9.88
CA GLU A 107 -15.59 21.95 -9.58
C GLU A 107 -15.99 20.94 -8.50
N SER A 108 -15.46 19.71 -8.58
CA SER A 108 -15.70 18.67 -7.55
C SER A 108 -15.19 19.10 -6.17
N TRP A 109 -14.00 19.72 -6.12
CA TRP A 109 -13.45 20.23 -4.88
C TRP A 109 -14.18 21.47 -4.36
N LEU A 110 -14.65 22.37 -5.22
CA LEU A 110 -15.47 23.51 -4.77
C LEU A 110 -16.77 23.06 -4.11
N GLU A 111 -17.37 21.97 -4.61
CA GLU A 111 -18.58 21.37 -4.06
C GLU A 111 -18.34 20.62 -2.75
N LYS A 112 -17.31 19.76 -2.69
CA LYS A 112 -17.10 18.81 -1.59
C LYS A 112 -15.93 19.12 -0.66
N ARG A 113 -15.05 20.04 -1.03
CA ARG A 113 -13.88 20.48 -0.25
C ARG A 113 -13.00 19.28 0.15
N GLU A 114 -12.56 19.23 1.40
CA GLU A 114 -11.62 18.22 1.92
C GLU A 114 -12.12 16.77 1.82
N VAL A 115 -13.42 16.53 1.59
CA VAL A 115 -13.98 15.18 1.42
C VAL A 115 -14.16 14.75 -0.03
N THR A 116 -13.65 15.54 -0.98
CA THR A 116 -13.68 15.20 -2.41
C THR A 116 -12.98 13.87 -2.67
N GLU A 117 -13.59 13.01 -3.47
CA GLU A 117 -13.06 11.73 -3.89
C GLU A 117 -12.97 11.66 -5.42
N LEU A 118 -12.22 10.70 -5.96
CA LEU A 118 -12.14 10.52 -7.43
C LEU A 118 -13.51 10.20 -8.06
N ALA A 119 -14.41 9.57 -7.29
CA ALA A 119 -15.80 9.35 -7.73
C ALA A 119 -16.52 10.65 -8.10
N ASP A 120 -16.21 11.73 -7.38
CA ASP A 120 -16.88 13.02 -7.56
C ASP A 120 -16.43 13.67 -8.86
N VAL A 121 -15.13 13.56 -9.16
CA VAL A 121 -14.55 14.00 -10.44
C VAL A 121 -15.19 13.25 -11.60
N ALA A 122 -15.32 11.92 -11.50
CA ALA A 122 -15.99 11.13 -12.54
C ALA A 122 -17.48 11.45 -12.65
N HIS A 123 -18.17 11.65 -11.52
CA HIS A 123 -19.58 12.03 -11.52
C HIS A 123 -19.79 13.38 -12.21
N TRP A 124 -18.95 14.37 -11.92
CA TRP A 124 -18.97 15.67 -12.58
C TRP A 124 -18.73 15.52 -14.09
N LEU A 125 -17.78 14.69 -14.50
CA LEU A 125 -17.47 14.41 -15.91
C LEU A 125 -18.65 13.79 -16.67
N VAL A 126 -19.45 12.92 -16.04
CA VAL A 126 -20.68 12.36 -16.65
C VAL A 126 -21.72 13.44 -16.95
N GLN A 127 -21.83 14.45 -16.09
CA GLN A 127 -22.78 15.56 -16.24
C GLN A 127 -22.28 16.64 -17.22
N PHE A 128 -20.99 16.63 -17.55
CA PHE A 128 -20.42 17.60 -18.48
C PHE A 128 -20.88 17.29 -19.91
N ASP A 129 -21.62 18.23 -20.51
CA ASP A 129 -22.05 18.15 -21.90
C ASP A 129 -21.35 19.22 -22.74
N ASP A 130 -20.67 18.76 -23.78
CA ASP A 130 -20.03 19.57 -24.80
C ASP A 130 -20.45 19.19 -26.23
N GLY A 131 -21.52 18.39 -26.35
CA GLY A 131 -22.02 17.83 -27.60
C GLY A 131 -21.11 16.78 -28.25
N LYS A 132 -20.06 16.31 -27.57
CA LYS A 132 -19.07 15.35 -28.10
C LYS A 132 -18.77 14.18 -27.17
N ASN A 133 -19.47 14.05 -26.05
CA ASN A 133 -19.35 12.98 -25.06
C ASN A 133 -17.95 12.82 -24.40
N ARG A 134 -17.08 13.83 -24.49
CA ARG A 134 -15.69 13.71 -23.99
C ARG A 134 -15.61 13.54 -22.47
N GLY A 135 -16.54 14.14 -21.73
CA GLY A 135 -16.63 13.96 -20.28
C GLY A 135 -17.00 12.52 -19.92
N GLN A 136 -17.98 11.96 -20.64
CA GLN A 136 -18.48 10.60 -20.45
C GLN A 136 -17.40 9.56 -20.79
N ASP A 137 -16.61 9.79 -21.86
CA ASP A 137 -15.48 8.93 -22.21
C ASP A 137 -14.40 8.92 -21.11
N LEU A 138 -14.03 10.09 -20.57
CA LEU A 138 -13.11 10.18 -19.44
C LEU A 138 -13.66 9.50 -18.18
N ALA A 139 -14.95 9.69 -17.89
CA ALA A 139 -15.58 9.05 -16.73
C ALA A 139 -15.55 7.52 -16.85
N LEU A 140 -15.78 6.98 -18.05
CA LEU A 140 -15.67 5.55 -18.33
C LEU A 140 -14.23 5.04 -18.14
N GLN A 141 -13.23 5.77 -18.62
CA GLN A 141 -11.81 5.42 -18.41
C GLN A 141 -11.43 5.37 -16.91
N LEU A 142 -12.06 6.22 -16.09
CA LEU A 142 -11.85 6.28 -14.65
C LEU A 142 -12.65 5.24 -13.85
N GLU A 143 -13.58 4.50 -14.46
CA GLU A 143 -14.53 3.63 -13.76
C GLU A 143 -13.86 2.59 -12.84
N GLN A 144 -12.73 2.02 -13.26
CA GLN A 144 -11.97 1.03 -12.47
C GLN A 144 -11.40 1.59 -11.16
N PHE A 145 -11.27 2.91 -11.05
CA PHE A 145 -10.78 3.62 -9.87
C PHE A 145 -11.93 4.23 -9.06
N THR A 146 -13.12 4.36 -9.66
CA THR A 146 -14.30 4.90 -8.98
C THR A 146 -15.27 3.82 -8.49
N THR A 147 -15.16 2.61 -9.03
CA THR A 147 -15.94 1.45 -8.65
C THR A 147 -15.03 0.21 -8.62
N GLY A 148 -15.42 -0.83 -7.89
CA GLY A 148 -14.67 -2.11 -7.90
C GLY A 148 -13.41 -2.13 -7.02
N ARG A 149 -12.43 -2.98 -7.37
CA ARG A 149 -11.34 -3.40 -6.46
C ARG A 149 -10.33 -2.31 -6.11
N ILE A 150 -10.04 -1.39 -7.04
CA ILE A 150 -9.00 -0.35 -6.84
C ILE A 150 -9.58 0.89 -6.15
N SER A 151 -10.90 1.09 -6.23
CA SER A 151 -11.61 2.19 -5.59
C SER A 151 -11.30 2.35 -4.10
N GLN A 152 -11.09 1.24 -3.37
CA GLN A 152 -10.77 1.25 -1.95
C GLN A 152 -9.45 1.96 -1.61
N VAL A 153 -8.53 2.06 -2.58
CA VAL A 153 -7.20 2.68 -2.41
C VAL A 153 -7.23 4.19 -2.60
N VAL A 154 -8.14 4.73 -3.40
CA VAL A 154 -8.11 6.13 -3.85
C VAL A 154 -9.32 6.95 -3.43
N GLN A 155 -10.39 6.31 -2.98
CA GLN A 155 -11.64 7.02 -2.69
C GLN A 155 -11.72 7.58 -1.28
N ARG A 156 -11.47 6.78 -0.25
CA ARG A 156 -11.84 7.20 1.11
C ARG A 156 -10.97 8.33 1.62
N SER A 157 -11.62 9.42 2.06
CA SER A 157 -11.01 10.42 2.95
C SER A 157 -10.31 9.72 4.11
N ALA A 158 -9.03 10.02 4.33
CA ALA A 158 -8.17 9.18 5.15
C ALA A 158 -8.77 8.95 6.56
N HIS A 159 -9.17 7.71 6.86
CA HIS A 159 -9.27 7.29 8.26
C HIS A 159 -7.86 7.42 8.81
N ARG A 160 -7.68 8.42 9.70
CA ARG A 160 -6.48 8.71 10.49
C ARG A 160 -5.62 7.45 10.59
N LEU A 161 -4.49 7.43 9.86
CA LEU A 161 -3.48 6.36 9.99
C LEU A 161 -3.23 6.19 11.49
N VAL A 162 -3.82 5.14 12.07
CA VAL A 162 -3.65 4.86 13.49
C VAL A 162 -2.18 4.59 13.64
N ARG A 163 -1.44 5.54 14.22
CA ARG A 163 -0.05 5.34 14.62
C ARG A 163 -0.08 4.12 15.53
N GLN A 164 0.35 2.98 15.03
CA GLN A 164 0.59 1.85 15.92
C GLN A 164 1.70 2.30 16.88
N PRO A 165 1.51 2.16 18.20
CA PRO A 165 2.52 2.55 19.15
C PRO A 165 3.78 1.74 18.86
N VAL A 166 4.86 2.44 18.51
CA VAL A 166 6.19 1.86 18.33
C VAL A 166 6.55 1.18 19.64
N ARG A 167 6.55 -0.16 19.67
CA ARG A 167 7.07 -0.92 20.80
C ARG A 167 8.57 -0.68 20.84
N ARG A 168 9.01 0.29 21.66
CA ARG A 168 10.42 0.44 22.02
C ARG A 168 10.86 -0.85 22.70
N GLY A 169 11.54 -1.72 21.97
CA GLY A 169 12.29 -2.83 22.54
C GLY A 169 13.32 -2.23 23.49
N ARG A 170 13.14 -2.46 24.80
CA ARG A 170 14.23 -2.22 25.77
C ARG A 170 15.37 -3.16 25.38
N ALA A 171 16.43 -2.61 24.82
CA ALA A 171 17.72 -3.28 24.77
C ALA A 171 18.11 -3.59 26.23
N ARG A 172 17.99 -4.86 26.63
CA ARG A 172 18.59 -5.34 27.87
C ARG A 172 20.11 -5.34 27.64
N GLY A 173 20.80 -4.43 28.31
CA GLY A 173 22.26 -4.43 28.36
C GLY A 173 22.74 -5.73 28.98
N ALA A 174 23.51 -6.50 28.22
CA ALA A 174 24.29 -7.61 28.74
C ALA A 174 25.60 -7.03 29.29
N GLN A 175 25.60 -6.68 30.57
CA GLN A 175 26.83 -6.49 31.33
C GLN A 175 27.28 -7.87 31.81
N GLY A 176 28.39 -8.36 31.28
CA GLY A 176 29.00 -9.61 31.73
C GLY A 176 29.48 -9.52 33.17
N ARG A 177 29.35 -10.62 33.91
CA ARG A 177 30.29 -11.01 34.97
C ARG A 177 30.36 -12.53 35.01
N SER A 178 31.59 -12.99 34.84
CA SER A 178 32.10 -14.30 35.23
C SER A 178 31.78 -14.59 36.69
N ASP A 179 31.36 -15.80 37.01
CA ASP A 179 31.93 -16.53 38.15
C ASP A 179 31.68 -18.03 38.04
N SER A 180 32.78 -18.74 38.21
CA SER A 180 32.95 -20.18 38.26
C SER A 180 32.53 -20.74 39.63
N ALA A 181 31.69 -21.78 39.66
CA ALA A 181 31.74 -22.84 40.67
C ALA A 181 30.77 -23.97 40.28
N GLY A 182 31.28 -25.20 40.17
CA GLY A 182 30.54 -26.34 39.65
C GLY A 182 29.65 -27.07 40.65
N ARG A 183 28.89 -28.05 40.12
CA ARG A 183 28.84 -29.45 40.57
C ARG A 183 27.75 -30.23 39.82
N ARG A 184 28.21 -31.33 39.20
CA ARG A 184 27.63 -32.69 39.14
C ARG A 184 26.25 -32.92 38.49
N ALA A 185 26.34 -33.50 37.29
CA ALA A 185 25.83 -34.82 36.89
C ALA A 185 24.52 -35.35 37.51
N ALA A 186 23.55 -35.63 36.64
CA ALA A 186 22.73 -36.83 36.70
C ALA A 186 22.35 -37.27 35.28
N ALA A 187 22.85 -38.44 34.88
CA ALA A 187 22.39 -39.20 33.73
C ALA A 187 21.36 -40.23 34.23
N ARG A 188 20.22 -40.38 33.52
CA ARG A 188 19.38 -41.58 33.36
C ARG A 188 18.58 -41.35 32.07
N ASP A 189 18.85 -42.05 30.97
CA ASP A 189 18.63 -43.46 30.63
C ASP A 189 17.19 -43.75 30.14
N VAL A 190 17.17 -44.60 29.12
CA VAL A 190 16.18 -44.89 28.08
C VAL A 190 15.14 -45.90 28.56
N SER A 191 13.85 -45.73 28.23
CA SER A 191 12.98 -46.83 27.74
C SER A 191 11.59 -46.34 27.30
N ASP A 192 11.04 -47.11 26.36
CA ASP A 192 9.61 -47.35 26.10
C ASP A 192 8.91 -46.62 24.94
N TYR A 193 9.16 -47.24 23.78
CA TYR A 193 8.30 -47.43 22.63
C TYR A 193 7.04 -48.25 23.00
N HIS A 194 5.85 -47.69 22.78
CA HIS A 194 4.59 -48.36 22.40
C HIS A 194 3.67 -47.20 21.97
N GLY A 195 3.28 -47.01 20.70
CA GLY A 195 2.56 -47.96 19.86
C GLY A 195 1.07 -47.72 20.10
N ASP A 196 0.41 -46.92 19.24
CA ASP A 196 -0.97 -47.17 18.78
C ASP A 196 -1.40 -46.16 17.70
N VAL A 197 -1.72 -46.74 16.54
CA VAL A 197 -2.31 -46.10 15.36
C VAL A 197 -3.80 -46.47 15.35
N PRO A 198 -4.74 -45.51 15.23
CA PRO A 198 -6.12 -45.86 14.93
C PRO A 198 -6.31 -45.99 13.42
N VAL A 199 -6.59 -47.22 13.01
CA VAL A 199 -7.13 -47.62 11.69
C VAL A 199 -8.57 -47.07 11.56
N GLY A 200 -8.91 -46.49 10.40
CA GLY A 200 -10.25 -45.99 10.10
C GLY A 200 -11.24 -47.08 9.66
N PRO A 201 -12.49 -46.69 9.33
CA PRO A 201 -13.29 -47.34 8.30
C PRO A 201 -13.49 -46.32 7.15
N GLY A 202 -13.10 -46.58 5.90
CA GLY A 202 -13.60 -47.63 5.04
C GLY A 202 -14.47 -46.97 3.96
N ASP A 203 -13.84 -46.51 2.87
CA ASP A 203 -14.52 -46.07 1.65
C ASP A 203 -15.18 -47.29 0.96
N PRO A 204 -16.39 -47.15 0.38
CA PRO A 204 -16.87 -48.05 -0.66
C PRO A 204 -16.39 -47.58 -2.05
N GLU A 205 -15.83 -48.54 -2.78
CA GLU A 205 -15.31 -48.47 -4.14
C GLU A 205 -16.34 -48.09 -5.23
N ASP A 206 -15.77 -47.53 -6.32
CA ASP A 206 -16.05 -47.72 -7.74
C ASP A 206 -17.50 -47.74 -8.30
N ALA A 207 -17.77 -46.85 -9.25
CA ALA A 207 -17.62 -47.18 -10.69
C ALA A 207 -18.13 -46.03 -11.62
N PRO A 208 -17.63 -45.93 -12.86
CA PRO A 208 -17.80 -44.79 -13.76
C PRO A 208 -19.01 -44.95 -14.71
N HIS A 209 -19.41 -43.87 -15.40
CA HIS A 209 -19.80 -43.81 -16.84
C HIS A 209 -20.69 -42.59 -17.16
N ARG A 210 -20.13 -41.58 -17.84
CA ARG A 210 -20.54 -41.02 -19.15
C ARG A 210 -20.00 -39.61 -19.36
#